data_AF-A0A832S8R2-F1
#
_entry.id   AF-A0A832S8R2-F1
#
_cell.length_a   1.000
_cell.length_b   1.000
_cell.length_c   1.000
_cell.angle_alpha   90.00
_cell.angle_beta   90.00
_cell.angle_gamma   90.00
#
_symmetry.space_group_name_H-M   'P 1'
#
loop_
_entity.id
_entity.type
_entity.pdbx_description
1 polymer ?
#
loop_
_entity_poly.entity_id
_entity_poly.type
_entity_poly.pdbx_seq_one_letter_code
_entity_poly.pdbx_strand_id
1 'polypeptide(L)'
;VLAIYGATARMAQANVAIMLLMMALLLVLPISFMLFKRSAKHLPAYMGGRPATADRRFAGSLGLTREAQTRNYYLNDYFGEAKLFRPGLAVCTALIIISWILAGVAL
;
A
#
# COMPACT_ATOMS: atom_id res chain seq x y z
N VAL A 1 -55.17 -2.82 -5.53
CA VAL A 1 -53.81 -2.53 -4.98
C VAL A 1 -52.93 -3.79 -4.80
N LEU A 2 -53.23 -4.93 -5.45
CA LEU A 2 -52.42 -6.16 -5.38
C LEU A 2 -51.69 -6.49 -6.72
N ALA A 3 -51.72 -5.59 -7.70
CA ALA A 3 -51.13 -5.84 -9.03
C ALA A 3 -49.65 -5.39 -9.16
N ILE A 4 -49.11 -4.72 -8.14
CA ILE A 4 -47.77 -4.08 -8.20
C ILE A 4 -46.73 -4.86 -7.34
N TYR A 5 -47.17 -5.79 -6.49
CA TYR A 5 -46.31 -6.64 -5.64
C TYR A 5 -45.67 -7.81 -6.40
N GLY A 6 -45.01 -7.52 -7.52
CA GLY A 6 -44.38 -8.52 -8.39
C GLY A 6 -43.67 -7.93 -9.61
N ALA A 7 -43.85 -6.63 -9.88
CA ALA A 7 -43.02 -5.91 -10.83
C ALA A 7 -41.66 -5.63 -10.19
N THR A 8 -40.83 -6.67 -10.12
CA THR A 8 -39.39 -6.47 -9.90
C THR A 8 -38.88 -5.58 -11.02
N ALA A 9 -38.03 -4.60 -10.70
CA ALA A 9 -37.35 -3.77 -11.69
C ALA A 9 -36.52 -4.70 -12.59
N ARG A 10 -37.14 -5.22 -13.65
CA ARG A 10 -36.51 -6.14 -14.58
C ARG A 10 -35.54 -5.30 -15.40
N MET A 11 -34.30 -5.22 -14.94
CA MET A 11 -33.27 -4.46 -15.65
C MET A 11 -33.18 -5.00 -17.07
N ALA A 12 -33.27 -4.10 -18.05
CA ALA A 12 -33.08 -4.45 -19.44
C ALA A 12 -31.73 -5.16 -19.59
N GLN A 13 -31.69 -6.21 -20.41
CA GLN A 13 -30.49 -7.05 -20.59
C GLN A 13 -29.24 -6.22 -20.94
N ALA A 14 -29.43 -5.11 -21.67
CA ALA A 14 -28.39 -4.14 -21.97
C ALA A 14 -27.79 -3.48 -20.71
N ASN A 15 -28.60 -3.14 -19.72
CA ASN A 15 -28.14 -2.52 -18.48
C ASN A 15 -27.32 -3.50 -17.64
N VAL A 16 -27.74 -4.77 -17.60
CA VAL A 16 -26.99 -5.84 -16.92
C VAL A 16 -25.65 -6.07 -17.62
N ALA A 17 -25.62 -6.07 -18.95
CA ALA A 17 -24.38 -6.19 -19.73
C ALA A 17 -23.41 -5.02 -19.46
N ILE A 18 -23.92 -3.79 -19.38
CA ILE A 18 -23.09 -2.60 -19.07
C ILE A 18 -22.54 -2.68 -17.65
N MET A 19 -23.34 -3.08 -16.65
CA MET A 19 -22.84 -3.24 -15.28
C MET A 19 -21.75 -4.31 -15.17
N LEU A 20 -21.91 -5.44 -15.85
CA LEU A 20 -20.89 -6.49 -15.91
C LEU A 20 -19.60 -5.99 -16.57
N LEU A 21 -19.70 -5.22 -17.66
CA LEU A 21 -18.56 -4.60 -18.32
C LEU A 21 -17.82 -3.65 -17.38
N MET A 22 -18.55 -2.81 -16.64
CA MET A 22 -17.96 -1.88 -15.66
C MET A 22 -17.25 -2.62 -14.54
N MET A 23 -17.87 -3.67 -13.97
CA MET A 23 -17.25 -4.51 -12.94
C MET A 23 -15.99 -5.22 -13.45
N ALA A 24 -16.02 -5.74 -14.69
CA ALA A 24 -14.85 -6.35 -15.30
C ALA A 24 -13.71 -5.34 -15.46
N LEU A 25 -14.00 -4.12 -15.93
CA LEU A 25 -13.00 -3.06 -16.08
C LEU A 25 -12.40 -2.61 -14.74
N LEU A 26 -13.20 -2.53 -13.69
CA LEU A 26 -12.71 -2.24 -12.34
C LEU A 26 -11.75 -3.33 -11.83
N LEU A 27 -12.01 -4.60 -12.17
CA LEU A 27 -11.14 -5.72 -11.81
C LEU A 27 -9.83 -5.78 -12.64
N VAL A 28 -9.78 -5.15 -13.82
CA VAL A 28 -8.54 -5.09 -14.63
C VAL A 28 -7.41 -4.43 -13.85
N LEU A 29 -7.70 -3.39 -13.04
CA LEU A 29 -6.69 -2.66 -12.29
C LEU A 29 -5.97 -3.50 -11.22
N PRO A 30 -6.66 -4.14 -10.25
CA PRO A 30 -5.99 -4.99 -9.26
C PRO A 30 -5.32 -6.20 -9.90
N ILE A 31 -5.91 -6.77 -10.95
CA ILE A 31 -5.32 -7.89 -11.70
C ILE A 31 -4.04 -7.44 -12.42
N SER A 32 -4.03 -6.24 -13.01
CA SER A 32 -2.86 -5.65 -13.66
C SER A 32 -1.72 -5.46 -12.67
N PHE A 33 -1.99 -4.95 -11.46
CA PHE A 33 -0.99 -4.84 -10.40
C PHE A 33 -0.44 -6.19 -9.93
N MET A 34 -1.27 -7.24 -9.89
CA MET A 34 -0.85 -8.60 -9.53
C MET A 34 0.00 -9.25 -10.63
N LEU A 35 -0.33 -9.01 -11.90
CA LEU A 35 0.39 -9.56 -13.06
C LEU A 35 1.69 -8.79 -13.37
N PHE A 36 1.75 -7.49 -13.04
CA PHE A 36 2.99 -6.71 -13.08
C PHE A 36 3.95 -7.21 -11.99
N LYS A 37 4.72 -8.24 -12.33
CA LYS A 37 5.88 -8.62 -11.51
C LYS A 37 6.80 -7.40 -11.44
N ARG A 38 7.06 -6.91 -10.23
CA ARG A 38 8.09 -5.90 -10.00
C ARG A 38 9.45 -6.48 -10.37
N SER A 39 9.82 -6.40 -11.64
CA SER A 39 11.20 -6.51 -12.09
C SER A 39 11.93 -5.22 -11.72
N ALA A 40 11.90 -4.88 -10.43
CA ALA A 40 12.71 -3.82 -9.89
C ALA A 40 14.14 -4.37 -9.88
N LYS A 41 14.92 -4.02 -10.91
CA LYS A 41 16.34 -4.32 -10.94
C LYS A 41 16.96 -3.64 -9.72
N HIS A 42 17.41 -4.44 -8.75
CA HIS A 42 18.11 -3.93 -7.57
C HIS A 42 19.46 -3.37 -8.04
N LEU A 43 19.51 -2.07 -8.30
CA LEU A 43 20.76 -1.37 -8.56
C LEU A 43 21.48 -1.13 -7.22
N PRO A 44 22.79 -1.36 -7.15
CA PRO A 44 23.58 -0.97 -5.99
C PRO A 44 23.49 0.55 -5.82
N ALA A 45 23.44 1.00 -4.57
CA ALA A 45 23.40 2.43 -4.26
C ALA A 45 24.60 3.15 -4.88
N TYR A 46 24.35 4.27 -5.58
CA TYR A 46 25.40 5.05 -6.23
C TYR A 46 26.20 5.83 -5.17
N MET A 47 27.48 5.50 -5.03
CA MET A 47 28.36 6.04 -3.97
C MET A 47 29.42 7.02 -4.50
N GLY A 48 29.07 7.84 -5.51
CA GLY A 48 29.96 8.90 -5.99
C GLY A 48 31.10 8.44 -6.90
N GLY A 49 30.88 7.39 -7.70
CA GLY A 49 31.77 7.05 -8.83
C GLY A 49 32.60 5.77 -8.67
N ARG A 50 32.76 5.23 -7.45
CA ARG A 50 33.36 3.89 -7.26
C ARG A 50 32.87 3.25 -5.96
N PRO A 51 32.08 2.15 -6.01
CA PRO A 51 31.78 1.38 -4.81
C PRO A 51 33.10 0.81 -4.26
N ALA A 52 33.38 0.99 -2.98
CA ALA A 52 34.57 0.39 -2.36
C ALA A 52 34.34 -1.10 -2.06
N THR A 53 33.09 -1.51 -1.86
CA THR A 53 32.68 -2.90 -1.56
C THR A 53 31.18 -3.09 -1.87
N ALA A 54 30.73 -4.33 -2.07
CA ALA A 54 29.29 -4.66 -2.14
C ALA A 54 28.52 -4.26 -0.85
N ASP A 55 29.21 -4.21 0.29
CA ASP A 55 28.65 -3.95 1.63
C ASP A 55 28.44 -2.46 1.96
N ARG A 56 28.00 -1.67 0.98
CA ARG A 56 27.65 -0.26 1.19
C ARG A 56 28.79 0.60 1.78
N ARG A 57 30.03 0.36 1.38
CA ARG A 57 31.19 1.17 1.78
C ARG A 57 31.64 2.09 0.66
N PHE A 58 31.89 3.36 0.99
CA PHE A 58 32.38 4.37 0.05
C PHE A 58 33.72 4.95 0.53
N ALA A 59 34.58 5.32 -0.41
CA ALA A 59 35.81 6.04 -0.11
C ALA A 59 35.47 7.52 0.12
N GLY A 60 35.68 8.02 1.33
CA GLY A 60 35.56 9.45 1.61
C GLY A 60 36.72 10.23 1.00
N SER A 61 36.56 11.55 0.86
CA SER A 61 37.58 12.46 0.30
C SER A 61 38.93 12.42 1.04
N LEU A 62 38.97 11.88 2.27
CA LEU A 62 40.17 11.76 3.11
C LEU A 62 40.83 10.38 3.04
N GLY A 63 40.48 9.54 2.05
CA GLY A 63 41.01 8.17 1.92
C GLY A 63 40.47 7.17 2.95
N LEU A 64 39.60 7.62 3.86
CA LEU A 64 38.93 6.75 4.84
C LEU A 64 37.67 6.13 4.22
N THR A 65 37.52 4.82 4.38
CA THR A 65 36.29 4.11 4.02
C THR A 65 35.20 4.43 5.05
N ARG A 66 34.03 4.85 4.58
CA ARG A 66 32.86 5.06 5.44
C ARG A 66 31.69 4.23 4.94
N GLU A 67 30.89 3.73 5.88
CA GLU A 67 29.66 3.02 5.55
C GLU A 67 28.58 4.04 5.18
N ALA A 68 27.93 3.82 4.04
CA ALA A 68 26.78 4.59 3.60
C ALA A 68 25.58 4.20 4.47
N GLN A 69 25.49 4.79 5.65
CA GLN A 69 24.33 4.65 6.51
C GLN A 69 23.32 5.74 6.16
N THR A 70 22.07 5.36 5.94
CA THR A 70 20.92 6.27 5.81
C THR A 70 20.52 6.86 7.17
N ARG A 71 21.50 7.13 8.03
CA ARG A 71 21.34 7.48 9.45
C ARG A 71 20.75 8.89 9.65
N ASN A 72 20.55 9.64 8.58
CA ASN A 72 20.17 11.04 8.66
C ASN A 72 19.01 11.46 7.74
N TYR A 73 18.13 10.53 7.35
CA TYR A 73 16.92 10.91 6.58
C TYR A 73 15.61 10.72 7.34
N TYR A 74 15.59 9.83 8.33
CA TYR A 74 14.47 9.68 9.24
C TYR A 74 15.00 10.05 10.61
N LEU A 75 14.32 10.97 11.31
CA LEU A 75 14.55 11.28 12.72
C LEU A 75 14.36 9.99 13.54
N ASN A 76 15.30 9.05 13.48
CA ASN A 76 15.14 7.71 14.04
C ASN A 76 14.95 7.78 15.56
N ASP A 77 15.50 8.82 16.19
CA ASP A 77 15.29 9.09 17.61
C ASP A 77 13.84 9.47 17.95
N TYR A 78 13.11 10.15 17.05
CA TYR A 78 11.73 10.60 17.29
C TYR A 78 10.68 9.74 16.55
N PHE A 79 10.92 9.43 15.28
CA PHE A 79 10.09 8.65 14.36
C PHE A 79 10.77 7.34 13.94
N GLY A 80 11.54 6.72 14.84
CA GLY A 80 12.05 5.38 14.62
C GLY A 80 10.90 4.39 14.48
N GLU A 81 11.04 3.45 13.55
CA GLU A 81 10.01 2.46 13.21
C GLU A 81 9.48 1.72 14.45
N ALA A 82 10.38 1.31 15.36
CA ALA A 82 9.99 0.64 16.60
C ALA A 82 9.17 1.53 17.57
N LYS A 83 9.40 2.86 17.57
CA LYS A 83 8.69 3.81 18.43
C LYS A 83 7.34 4.23 17.83
N LEU A 84 7.24 4.29 16.50
CA LEU A 84 6.01 4.68 15.80
C LEU A 84 5.05 3.49 15.58
N PHE A 85 5.59 2.29 15.41
CA PHE A 85 4.80 1.08 15.14
C PHE A 85 3.88 0.72 16.30
N ARG A 86 4.37 0.79 17.54
CA ARG A 86 3.58 0.46 18.75
C ARG A 86 2.34 1.35 18.96
N PRO A 87 2.46 2.69 18.97
CA PRO A 87 1.29 3.57 19.09
C PRO A 87 0.41 3.50 17.84
N GLY A 88 0.99 3.38 16.64
CA GLY A 88 0.23 3.23 15.39
C GLY A 88 -0.64 1.98 15.40
N LEU A 89 -0.09 0.84 15.83
CA LEU A 89 -0.84 -0.42 15.96
C LEU A 89 -1.98 -0.27 16.97
N ALA A 90 -1.73 0.32 18.13
CA ALA A 90 -2.73 0.52 19.18
C ALA A 90 -3.88 1.46 18.72
N VAL A 91 -3.56 2.54 18.01
CA VAL A 91 -4.57 3.46 17.48
C VAL A 91 -5.39 2.77 16.38
N CYS A 92 -4.75 2.06 15.45
CA CYS A 92 -5.45 1.33 14.39
C CYS A 92 -6.38 0.25 14.95
N THR A 93 -5.92 -0.55 15.91
CA THR A 93 -6.76 -1.59 16.53
C THR A 93 -7.94 -0.98 17.29
N ALA A 94 -7.71 0.11 18.04
CA ALA A 94 -8.79 0.82 18.73
C ALA A 94 -9.83 1.38 17.75
N LEU A 95 -9.41 2.01 16.65
CA LEU A 95 -10.32 2.54 15.64
C LEU A 95 -11.16 1.44 14.96
N ILE A 96 -10.56 0.28 14.69
CA ILE A 96 -11.28 -0.87 14.12
C ILE A 96 -12.32 -1.41 15.11
N ILE A 97 -11.98 -1.51 16.40
CA ILE A 97 -12.93 -1.96 17.41
C ILE A 97 -14.09 -0.96 17.54
N ILE A 98 -13.78 0.34 17.57
CA ILE A 98 -14.79 1.41 17.64
C ILE A 98 -15.71 1.37 16.42
N SER A 99 -15.16 1.16 15.21
CA SER A 99 -15.98 1.10 13.99
C SER A 99 -16.93 -0.10 13.99
N TRP A 100 -16.51 -1.25 14.50
CA TRP A 100 -17.36 -2.43 14.67
C TRP A 100 -18.48 -2.20 15.68
N ILE A 101 -18.17 -1.56 16.81
CA ILE A 101 -19.18 -1.24 17.83
C ILE A 101 -20.21 -0.25 17.27
N LEU A 102 -19.76 0.82 16.60
CA LEU A 102 -20.65 1.81 15.98
C LEU A 102 -21.50 1.21 14.86
N ALA A 103 -20.93 0.37 14.00
CA ALA A 103 -21.66 -0.30 12.92
C ALA A 103 -22.67 -1.32 13.46
N GLY A 104 -22.32 -2.04 14.55
CA GLY A 104 -23.23 -2.98 15.22
C GLY A 104 -24.34 -2.30 16.03
N VAL A 105 -24.15 -1.06 16.48
CA VAL A 105 -25.18 -0.23 17.13
C VAL A 105 -26.13 0.40 16.12
N ALA A 106 -25.71 0.54 14.85
CA ALA A 106 -26.51 1.12 13.78
C ALA A 106 -27.43 0.11 13.05
N LEU A 107 -27.43 -1.17 13.46
CA LEU A 107 -28.19 -2.28 12.87
C LEU A 107 -29.24 -2.79 13.86
#